data_AF-W4KKY1-F1
#
_entry.id   AF-W4KKY1-F1
#
_cell.length_a   1.000
_cell.length_b   1.000
_cell.length_c   1.000
_cell.angle_alpha   90.00
_cell.angle_beta   90.00
_cell.angle_gamma   90.00
#
_symmetry.space_group_name_H-M   'P 1'
#
loop_
_entity.id
_entity.type
_entity.pdbx_description
1 polymer ?
#
loop_
_entity_poly.entity_id
_entity_poly.type
_entity_poly.pdbx_seq_one_letter_code
_entity_poly.pdbx_strand_id
1 'polypeptide(L)' 'NRTRKGQNFNEIILCIYSQFMEKEVRQWQHIYKALQLLEYLVKHGSEHVVDDACSHISAIKMLCNFHYIDNKEKDQGIN' A
#
# COMPACT_ATOMS: atom_id res chain seq x y z
N ASN A 1 10.77 -0.09 26.89
CA ASN A 1 10.08 0.89 26.01
C ASN A 1 10.38 0.81 24.51
N ARG A 2 11.27 -0.07 24.00
CA ARG A 2 11.53 -0.20 22.54
C ARG A 2 10.51 -1.08 21.78
N THR A 3 9.87 -2.04 22.44
CA THR A 3 8.93 -3.00 21.84
C THR A 3 7.64 -2.37 21.31
N ARG A 4 7.08 -1.37 22.00
CA ARG A 4 5.80 -0.74 21.58
C ARG A 4 5.90 0.04 20.26
N LYS A 5 7.09 0.58 19.92
CA LYS A 5 7.31 1.28 18.63
C LYS A 5 7.35 0.31 17.44
N GLY A 6 7.98 -0.87 17.62
CA GLY A 6 8.04 -1.91 16.59
C GLY A 6 6.71 -2.60 16.35
N GLN A 7 5.88 -2.78 17.38
CA GLN A 7 4.53 -3.33 17.26
C GLN A 7 3.63 -2.45 16.38
N ASN A 8 3.62 -1.13 16.63
CA ASN A 8 2.85 -0.19 15.81
C ASN A 8 3.34 -0.16 14.34
N PHE A 9 4.66 -0.29 14.12
CA PHE A 9 5.22 -0.33 12.78
C PHE A 9 4.72 -1.56 12.00
N ASN A 10 4.87 -2.76 12.58
CA ASN A 10 4.44 -3.99 11.94
C ASN A 10 2.94 -3.98 11.64
N GLU A 11 2.10 -3.47 12.56
CA GLU A 11 0.67 -3.36 12.34
C GLU A 11 0.33 -2.44 11.16
N ILE A 12 1.00 -1.30 11.03
CA ILE A 12 0.78 -0.36 9.93
C ILE A 12 1.23 -0.97 8.59
N ILE A 13 2.41 -1.58 8.55
CA ILE A 13 2.95 -2.21 7.34
C ILE A 13 2.08 -3.38 6.88
N LEU A 14 1.68 -4.27 7.80
CA LEU A 14 0.76 -5.37 7.50
C LEU A 14 -0.60 -4.86 7.00
N CYS A 15 -1.13 -3.79 7.61
CA CYS A 15 -2.38 -3.17 7.18
C CYS A 15 -2.27 -2.61 5.75
N ILE A 16 -1.14 -1.99 5.38
CA ILE A 16 -0.91 -1.50 4.01
C ILE A 16 -0.91 -2.66 3.02
N TYR A 17 -0.12 -3.72 3.28
CA TYR A 17 -0.03 -4.84 2.35
C TYR A 17 -1.34 -5.63 2.21
N SER A 18 -2.13 -5.74 3.28
CA SER A 18 -3.47 -6.34 3.18
C SER A 18 -4.39 -5.53 2.26
N GLN A 19 -4.23 -4.19 2.18
CA GLN A 19 -4.99 -3.39 1.21
C GLN A 19 -4.64 -3.77 -0.23
N PHE A 20 -3.39 -4.14 -0.52
CA PHE A 20 -2.95 -4.48 -1.88
C PHE A 20 -3.42 -5.88 -2.31
N MET A 21 -3.50 -6.82 -1.36
CA MET A 21 -3.72 -8.24 -1.66
C MET A 21 -5.17 -8.70 -1.47
N GLU A 22 -5.93 -8.06 -0.58
CA GLU A 22 -7.25 -8.54 -0.17
C GLU A 22 -8.41 -7.72 -0.72
N LYS A 23 -8.15 -6.51 -1.24
CA LYS A 23 -9.21 -5.64 -1.75
C LYS A 23 -9.69 -6.06 -3.12
N GLU A 24 -11.00 -6.02 -3.31
CA GLU A 24 -11.59 -6.16 -4.64
C GLU A 24 -11.22 -4.95 -5.50
N VAL A 25 -11.18 -5.14 -6.82
CA VAL A 25 -10.87 -4.09 -7.81
C VAL A 25 -11.78 -2.86 -7.65
N ARG A 26 -13.06 -3.06 -7.30
CA ARG A 26 -14.02 -1.96 -7.04
C ARG A 26 -13.65 -1.08 -5.83
N GLN A 27 -12.80 -1.59 -4.93
CA GLN A 27 -12.33 -0.88 -3.73
C GLN A 27 -11.02 -0.13 -3.97
N TRP A 28 -10.76 0.30 -5.21
CA TRP A 28 -9.53 0.99 -5.65
C TRP A 28 -9.09 2.15 -4.74
N GLN A 29 -10.03 2.86 -4.11
CA GLN A 29 -9.72 3.96 -3.19
C GLN A 29 -8.92 3.53 -1.97
N HIS A 30 -9.15 2.30 -1.48
CA HIS A 30 -8.39 1.76 -0.34
C HIS A 30 -6.96 1.40 -0.77
N ILE A 31 -6.82 0.80 -1.96
CA ILE A 31 -5.52 0.47 -2.55
C ILE A 31 -4.71 1.76 -2.78
N TYR A 32 -5.33 2.77 -3.39
CA TYR A 32 -4.72 4.07 -3.66
C TYR A 32 -4.26 4.78 -2.38
N LYS A 33 -5.12 4.89 -1.36
CA LYS A 33 -4.73 5.51 -0.08
C LYS A 33 -3.60 4.78 0.63
N ALA A 34 -3.57 3.44 0.53
CA ALA A 34 -2.48 2.65 1.08
C ALA A 34 -1.16 2.87 0.32
N LEU A 35 -1.21 3.04 -1.01
CA LEU A 35 -0.04 3.44 -1.81
C LEU A 35 0.47 4.83 -1.41
N GLN A 36 -0.43 5.81 -1.27
CA GLN A 36 -0.05 7.16 -0.83
C GLN A 36 0.59 7.14 0.57
N LEU A 37 0.06 6.33 1.48
CA LEU A 37 0.63 6.17 2.81
C LEU A 37 2.01 5.52 2.75
N LEU A 38 2.17 4.46 1.96
CA LEU A 38 3.47 3.81 1.78
C LEU A 38 4.51 4.78 1.21
N GLU A 39 4.15 5.57 0.18
CA GLU A 39 5.02 6.59 -0.39
C GLU A 39 5.47 7.62 0.65
N TYR A 40 4.53 8.13 1.46
CA TYR A 40 4.84 9.07 2.53
C TYR A 40 5.79 8.44 3.56
N LEU A 41 5.53 7.20 3.98
CA LEU A 41 6.36 6.50 4.96
C LEU A 41 7.76 6.18 4.41
N VAL A 42 7.90 5.88 3.12
CA VAL A 42 9.22 5.70 2.48
C VAL A 42 10.02 7.00 2.49
N LYS A 43 9.37 8.15 2.26
CA LYS A 43 10.03 9.46 2.20
C LYS A 43 10.34 10.09 3.56
N HIS A 44 9.49 9.83 4.56
CA HIS A 44 9.51 10.56 5.84
C HIS A 44 9.57 9.65 7.07
N GLY A 45 9.46 8.34 6.90
CA GLY A 45 9.45 7.36 7.96
C GLY A 45 10.84 6.82 8.33
N SER A 46 10.83 5.70 9.03
CA SER A 46 12.04 4.96 9.40
C SER A 46 12.66 4.29 8.18
N GLU A 47 13.99 4.13 8.15
CA GLU A 47 14.70 3.34 7.13
C GLU A 47 14.15 1.91 7.01
N HIS A 48 13.61 1.36 8.11
CA HIS A 48 12.97 0.04 8.12
C HIS A 48 11.78 -0.04 7.14
N VAL A 49 11.08 1.08 6.85
CA VAL A 49 10.00 1.11 5.84
C VAL A 49 10.58 0.78 4.46
N VAL A 50 11.77 1.28 4.16
CA VAL A 50 12.44 1.07 2.86
C VAL A 50 12.83 -0.40 2.73
N ASP A 51 13.42 -0.98 3.77
CA ASP A 51 13.78 -2.40 3.79
C ASP A 51 12.55 -3.31 3.60
N ASP A 52 11.44 -3.00 4.27
CA ASP A 52 10.17 -3.73 4.12
C ASP A 52 9.59 -3.58 2.70
N ALA A 53 9.60 -2.37 2.14
CA ALA A 53 9.12 -2.10 0.78
C ALA A 53 9.97 -2.83 -0.28
N CYS A 54 11.28 -2.86 -0.12
CA CYS A 54 12.18 -3.64 -0.95
C CYS A 54 11.90 -5.15 -0.86
N SER A 55 11.62 -5.65 0.35
CA SER A 55 11.31 -7.07 0.58
C SER A 55 9.97 -7.50 -0.05
N HIS A 56 9.01 -6.57 -0.19
CA HIS A 56 7.69 -6.82 -0.76
C HIS A 56 7.48 -6.16 -2.13
N ILE A 57 8.57 -5.85 -2.85
CA ILE A 57 8.52 -5.11 -4.11
C ILE A 57 7.61 -5.74 -5.17
N SER A 58 7.46 -7.07 -5.16
CA SER A 58 6.57 -7.80 -6.08
C SER A 58 5.09 -7.43 -5.88
N ALA A 59 4.64 -7.26 -4.62
CA ALA A 59 3.26 -6.85 -4.33
C ALA A 59 2.99 -5.44 -4.85
N ILE A 60 3.95 -4.52 -4.68
CA ILE A 60 3.88 -3.16 -5.20
C ILE A 60 3.86 -3.16 -6.75
N LYS A 61 4.76 -3.94 -7.38
CA LYS A 61 4.84 -4.05 -8.85
C LYS A 61 3.58 -4.64 -9.48
N MET A 62 2.86 -5.51 -8.78
CA MET A 62 1.59 -6.07 -9.27
C MET A 62 0.55 -4.96 -9.53
N LEU A 63 0.60 -3.89 -8.72
CA LEU A 63 -0.31 -2.74 -8.86
C LEU A 63 0.01 -1.86 -10.08
N CYS A 64 1.19 -1.99 -10.70
CA CYS A 64 1.48 -1.29 -11.96
C CYS A 64 0.57 -1.72 -13.13
N ASN A 65 -0.03 -2.92 -13.02
CA ASN A 65 -1.00 -3.44 -13.99
C ASN A 65 -2.45 -3.36 -13.47
N PHE A 66 -2.69 -2.60 -12.40
CA PHE A 66 -4.03 -2.43 -11.84
C PHE A 66 -4.91 -1.66 -12.83
N HIS A 67 -6.08 -2.20 -13.13
CA HIS A 67 -7.02 -1.60 -14.08
C HIS A 67 -8.43 -1.70 -13.51
N TYR A 68 -9.15 -0.57 -13.53
CA TYR A 68 -10.53 -0.51 -13.08
C TYR A 68 -11.29 0.61 -13.78
N ILE A 69 -12.29 0.26 -14.60
CA ILE A 69 -13.27 1.20 -15.12
C ILE A 69 -14.53 1.13 -14.25
N ASP A 70 -15.00 2.28 -13.76
CA ASP A 70 -16.20 2.35 -12.94
C ASP A 70 -17.50 2.41 -13.77
N ASN A 71 -18.65 2.42 -13.09
CA ASN A 71 -19.97 2.44 -13.75
C ASN A 71 -20.26 3.75 -14.50
N LYS A 72 -19.41 4.76 -14.39
CA LYS A 72 -19.49 6.04 -15.11
C LYS A 72 -18.47 6.11 -16.25
N GLU A 73 -17.92 4.96 -16.65
CA GLU A 73 -16.90 4.82 -17.70
C GLU A 73 -15.60 5.55 -17.41
N LYS A 74 -15.33 5.88 -16.13
CA LYS A 74 -14.07 6.50 -15.73
C LYS A 74 -13.04 5.43 -15.39
N ASP A 75 -11.85 5.55 -15.96
CA ASP A 75 -10.68 4.78 -15.53
C ASP A 75 -10.21 5.29 -14.17
N GLN A 76 -10.39 4.46 -13.16
CA GLN A 76 -9.93 4.68 -11.79
C GLN A 76 -8.64 3.91 -11.48
N GLY A 77 -8.23 2.97 -12.35
CA GLY A 77 -6.98 2.23 -12.18
C GLY A 77 -5.73 3.04 -12.52
N ILE A 78 -5.89 4.13 -13.27
CA ILE A 78 -4.81 5.06 -13.63
C ILE A 78 -4.36 5.99 -12.47
N ASN A 79 -5.12 6.07 -11.38
CA ASN A 79 -4.82 7.00 -10.26
C ASN A 79 -3.57 6.58 -9.46
#